data_AF-A0A7W1QFJ4-F1
#
_entry.id   AF-A0A7W1QFJ4-F1
#
_cell.length_a   1.000
_cell.length_b   1.000
_cell.length_c   1.000
_cell.angle_alpha   90.00
_cell.angle_beta   90.00
_cell.angle_gamma   90.00
#
_symmetry.space_group_name_H-M   'P 1'
#
loop_
_entity.id
_entity.type
_entity.pdbx_description
1 polymer ?
#
loop_
_entity_poly.entity_id
_entity_poly.type
_entity_poly.pdbx_seq_one_letter_code
_entity_poly.pdbx_strand_id
1 'polypeptide(L)'
;MTHIEQLLARDRADLSHTERRELTAHLGVCGACRSLAADLDRSDALLREKETLMSIPRFHEISERRRTALPQLLAAGAALILIVLVLAPLFAARNANVAGPGSGPNPGVSSSSPTATPRSEQTKPPGMGTQPQLPLVTSVRWAVDRRSTGTLLVLLYEGSASSFRVVDGNGATVLRFSIAGSGIFGPETCVVRARQPQELTTWLTVDEATLEAFMQRYRTYRVIADGVPGGEATLPLVDSGCRGAP
;
A
#
# COMPACT_ATOMS: atom_id res chain seq x y z
N MET A 1 41.02 7.38 18.44
CA MET A 1 40.27 8.49 17.82
C MET A 1 38.75 8.38 17.98
N THR A 2 38.24 7.40 18.73
CA THR A 2 36.80 7.11 18.92
C THR A 2 36.04 8.16 19.74
N HIS A 3 36.73 8.93 20.58
CA HIS A 3 36.08 9.89 21.48
C HIS A 3 35.37 11.03 20.73
N ILE A 4 35.97 11.56 19.65
CA ILE A 4 35.38 12.70 18.91
C ILE A 4 34.19 12.27 18.05
N GLU A 5 34.26 11.08 17.43
CA GLU A 5 33.13 10.52 16.68
C GLU A 5 31.93 10.23 17.60
N GLN A 6 32.20 9.76 18.83
CA GLN A 6 31.16 9.59 19.86
C GLN A 6 30.53 10.92 20.29
N LEU A 7 31.32 11.99 20.40
CA LEU A 7 30.79 13.33 20.68
C LEU A 7 29.97 13.90 19.52
N LEU A 8 30.31 13.56 18.26
CA LEU A 8 29.56 13.96 17.07
C LEU A 8 28.23 13.21 16.91
N ALA A 9 28.17 11.95 17.34
CA ALA A 9 26.96 11.12 17.28
C ALA A 9 25.95 11.42 18.39
N ARG A 10 26.37 12.12 19.45
CA ARG A 10 25.52 12.50 20.58
C ARG A 10 24.79 13.80 20.28
N ASP A 11 23.57 13.94 20.79
CA ASP A 11 22.79 15.18 20.60
C ASP A 11 23.59 16.38 21.10
N ARG A 12 23.74 17.39 20.24
CA ARG A 12 24.52 18.60 20.53
C ARG A 12 23.92 19.38 21.71
N ALA A 13 22.63 19.21 22.00
CA ALA A 13 21.97 19.79 23.17
C ALA A 13 22.48 19.20 24.50
N ASP A 14 22.95 17.94 24.49
CA ASP A 14 23.35 17.17 25.68
C ASP A 14 24.85 17.24 26.00
N LEU A 15 25.61 18.04 25.23
CA LEU A 15 27.04 18.24 25.45
C LEU A 15 27.29 19.28 26.54
N SER A 16 28.16 18.96 27.50
CA SER A 16 28.65 19.92 28.48
C SER A 16 29.43 21.07 27.82
N HIS A 17 29.62 22.17 28.54
CA HIS A 17 30.39 23.33 28.03
C HIS A 17 31.85 22.98 27.72
N THR A 18 32.43 22.00 28.41
CA THR A 18 33.81 21.57 28.17
C THR A 18 33.90 20.71 26.90
N GLU A 19 32.99 19.73 26.75
CA GLU A 19 32.91 18.89 25.54
C GLU A 19 32.63 19.73 24.29
N ARG A 20 31.75 20.74 24.38
CA ARG A 20 31.49 21.67 23.27
C ARG A 20 32.74 22.43 22.84
N ARG A 21 33.56 22.88 23.80
CA ARG A 21 34.82 23.58 23.50
C ARG A 21 35.83 22.64 22.86
N GLU A 22 35.98 21.43 23.37
CA GLU A 22 36.86 20.41 22.80
C GLU A 22 36.46 20.02 21.38
N LEU A 23 35.17 19.79 21.14
CA LEU A 23 34.64 19.49 19.82
C LEU A 23 34.88 20.66 18.85
N THR A 24 34.60 21.89 19.26
CA THR A 24 34.83 23.09 18.44
C THR A 24 36.30 23.25 18.08
N ALA A 25 37.20 23.07 19.06
CA ALA A 25 38.64 23.13 18.83
C ALA A 25 39.09 22.05 17.85
N HIS A 26 38.57 20.82 17.98
CA HIS A 26 38.88 19.73 17.07
C HIS A 26 38.39 19.98 15.63
N LEU A 27 37.17 20.47 15.45
CA LEU A 27 36.61 20.80 14.14
C LEU A 27 37.42 21.89 13.42
N GLY A 28 38.09 22.77 14.19
CA GLY A 28 39.03 23.76 13.67
C GLY A 28 40.25 23.14 12.96
N VAL A 29 40.67 21.93 13.37
CA VAL A 29 41.88 21.27 12.88
C VAL A 29 41.58 20.13 11.91
N CYS A 30 40.50 19.37 12.13
CA CYS A 30 40.18 18.18 11.36
C CYS A 30 39.15 18.44 10.25
N GLY A 31 39.59 18.38 8.98
CA GLY A 31 38.71 18.57 7.82
C GLY A 31 37.65 17.47 7.66
N ALA A 32 38.00 16.21 7.94
CA ALA A 32 37.08 15.08 7.84
C ALA A 32 35.91 15.21 8.83
N CYS A 33 36.21 15.49 10.11
CA CYS A 33 35.18 15.71 11.13
C CYS A 33 34.30 16.93 10.82
N ARG A 34 34.84 17.97 10.16
CA ARG A 34 34.07 19.13 9.72
C ARG A 34 33.07 18.77 8.62
N SER A 35 33.48 17.95 7.64
CA SER A 35 32.56 17.46 6.60
C SER A 35 31.43 16.61 7.20
N LEU A 36 31.78 15.71 8.13
CA LEU A 36 30.81 14.87 8.83
C LEU A 36 29.82 15.72 9.66
N ALA A 37 30.31 16.73 10.38
CA ALA A 37 29.46 17.64 11.13
C ALA A 37 28.45 18.37 10.22
N ALA A 38 28.89 18.82 9.04
CA ALA A 38 28.03 19.49 8.06
C ALA A 38 26.97 18.57 7.45
N ASP A 39 27.30 17.30 7.22
CA ASP A 39 26.33 16.31 6.71
C ASP A 39 25.28 15.93 7.77
N LEU A 40 25.68 15.84 9.05
CA LEU A 40 24.74 15.67 10.16
C LEU A 40 23.80 16.89 10.28
N ASP A 41 24.34 18.11 10.22
CA ASP A 41 23.53 19.34 10.23
C ASP A 41 22.51 19.40 9.09
N ARG A 42 22.89 18.96 7.89
CA ARG A 42 21.97 18.85 6.74
C ARG A 42 20.87 17.83 7.01
N SER A 43 21.21 16.69 7.60
CA SER A 43 20.25 15.63 7.93
C SER A 43 19.26 16.10 9.01
N ASP A 44 19.73 16.78 10.05
CA ASP A 44 18.91 17.37 11.11
C ASP A 44 17.95 18.43 10.56
N ALA A 45 18.41 19.26 9.62
CA ALA A 45 17.56 20.23 8.94
C ALA A 45 16.41 19.55 8.16
N LEU A 46 16.71 18.47 7.43
CA LEU A 46 15.70 17.68 6.69
C LEU A 46 14.70 16.99 7.63
N LEU A 47 15.15 16.51 8.79
CA LEU A 47 14.29 15.90 9.79
C LEU A 47 13.34 16.92 10.42
N ARG A 48 13.83 18.14 10.72
CA ARG A 48 13.00 19.23 11.26
C ARG A 48 12.01 19.76 10.23
N GLU A 49 12.39 19.83 8.95
CA GLU A 49 11.48 20.27 7.89
C GLU A 49 10.29 19.31 7.71
N LYS A 50 10.51 18.01 7.91
CA LYS A 50 9.45 16.98 7.77
C LYS A 50 8.35 17.07 8.84
N GLU A 51 8.56 17.74 9.96
CA GLU A 51 7.53 17.92 11.00
C GLU A 51 6.46 18.96 10.65
N THR A 52 6.66 19.80 9.62
CA THR A 52 5.71 20.89 9.29
C THR A 52 4.65 20.54 8.24
N LEU A 53 4.69 19.37 7.60
CA LEU A 53 3.76 19.04 6.51
C LEU A 53 3.21 17.62 6.61
N MET A 54 2.40 17.36 7.63
CA MET A 54 1.25 16.46 7.53
C MET A 54 0.31 16.73 8.71
N SER A 55 -0.43 17.84 8.64
CA SER A 55 -1.70 17.92 9.33
C SER A 55 -2.62 16.89 8.67
N ILE A 56 -2.58 15.66 9.17
CA ILE A 56 -3.55 14.62 8.81
C ILE A 56 -4.91 15.26 9.11
N PRO A 57 -5.80 15.44 8.11
CA PRO A 57 -7.12 15.97 8.38
C PRO A 57 -7.73 15.08 9.45
N ARG A 58 -8.06 15.67 10.61
CA ARG A 58 -8.73 14.91 11.67
C ARG A 58 -9.99 14.34 11.04
N PHE A 59 -10.16 13.01 11.07
CA PHE A 59 -11.29 12.29 10.47
C PHE A 59 -12.66 12.86 10.87
N HIS A 60 -12.74 13.60 11.98
CA HIS A 60 -13.94 14.33 12.40
C HIS A 60 -14.45 15.35 11.37
N GLU A 61 -13.57 16.13 10.72
CA GLU A 61 -13.96 17.14 9.71
C GLU A 61 -14.46 16.50 8.41
N ILE A 62 -13.90 15.35 8.01
CA ILE A 62 -14.36 14.60 6.83
C ILE A 62 -15.74 13.98 7.10
N SER A 63 -16.01 13.56 8.35
CA SER A 63 -17.29 12.98 8.75
C SER A 63 -18.44 13.99 8.77
N GLU A 64 -18.18 15.24 9.19
CA GLU A 64 -19.20 16.30 9.22
C GLU A 64 -19.57 16.78 7.83
N ARG A 65 -18.59 16.92 6.91
CA ARG A 65 -18.90 17.23 5.50
C ARG A 65 -19.73 16.16 4.81
N ARG A 66 -19.57 14.88 5.17
CA ARG A 66 -20.39 13.79 4.60
C ARG A 66 -21.83 13.79 5.13
N ARG A 67 -22.06 14.18 6.39
CA ARG A 67 -23.42 14.22 6.98
C ARG A 67 -24.30 15.30 6.37
N THR A 68 -23.73 16.41 5.90
CA THR A 68 -24.51 17.51 5.29
C THR A 68 -24.75 17.33 3.79
N ALA A 69 -23.89 16.59 3.07
CA ALA A 69 -24.00 16.41 1.62
C ALA A 69 -24.94 15.27 1.18
N LEU A 70 -25.13 14.24 2.01
CA LEU A 70 -25.96 13.08 1.67
C LEU A 70 -27.47 13.38 1.44
N PRO A 71 -28.14 14.26 2.22
CA PRO A 71 -29.58 14.52 1.99
C PRO A 71 -29.86 15.31 0.71
N GLN A 72 -28.90 16.09 0.19
CA GLN A 72 -29.10 16.85 -1.06
C GLN A 72 -29.02 15.99 -2.31
N LEU A 73 -28.18 14.94 -2.32
CA LEU A 73 -28.06 14.02 -3.46
C LEU A 73 -29.27 13.07 -3.58
N LEU A 74 -29.87 12.67 -2.46
CA LEU A 74 -31.09 11.84 -2.47
C LEU A 74 -32.31 12.62 -2.99
N ALA A 75 -32.41 13.92 -2.70
CA ALA A 75 -33.49 14.77 -3.24
C ALA A 75 -33.39 14.95 -4.76
N ALA A 76 -32.18 15.03 -5.33
CA ALA A 76 -31.99 15.15 -6.77
C ALA A 76 -32.32 13.84 -7.52
N GLY A 77 -32.05 12.67 -6.92
CA GLY A 77 -32.35 11.37 -7.53
C GLY A 77 -33.85 11.08 -7.69
N ALA A 78 -34.67 11.49 -6.71
CA ALA A 78 -36.12 11.26 -6.75
C ALA A 78 -36.82 12.03 -7.88
N ALA A 79 -36.35 13.24 -8.20
CA ALA A 79 -36.90 14.04 -9.31
C ALA A 79 -36.61 13.42 -10.69
N LEU A 80 -35.46 12.77 -10.85
CA LEU A 80 -35.04 12.19 -12.13
C LEU A 80 -35.80 10.89 -12.45
N ILE A 81 -36.15 10.09 -11.43
CA ILE A 81 -36.97 8.87 -11.59
C ILE A 81 -38.41 9.23 -12.01
N LEU A 82 -38.97 10.32 -11.50
CA LEU A 82 -40.29 10.82 -11.91
C LEU A 82 -40.32 11.27 -13.38
N ILE A 83 -39.25 11.91 -13.87
CA ILE A 83 -39.14 12.34 -15.27
C ILE A 83 -39.08 11.13 -16.21
N VAL A 84 -38.34 10.08 -15.86
CA VAL A 84 -38.24 8.85 -16.69
C VAL A 84 -39.58 8.09 -16.76
N LEU A 85 -40.33 8.02 -15.65
CA LEU A 85 -41.63 7.34 -15.61
C LEU A 85 -42.73 8.03 -16.44
N VAL A 86 -42.66 9.36 -16.62
CA VAL A 86 -43.65 10.11 -17.41
C VAL A 86 -43.31 10.14 -18.90
N LEU A 87 -42.03 10.00 -19.28
CA LEU A 87 -41.59 10.05 -20.69
C LEU A 87 -41.50 8.68 -21.39
N ALA A 88 -41.44 7.58 -20.63
CA ALA A 88 -41.38 6.23 -21.19
C ALA A 88 -42.60 5.78 -22.03
N PRO A 89 -43.87 6.23 -21.79
CA PRO A 89 -44.99 5.79 -22.61
C PRO A 89 -45.06 6.47 -23.99
N LEU A 90 -44.28 7.52 -24.26
CA LEU A 90 -44.35 8.28 -25.53
C LEU A 90 -43.43 7.73 -26.63
N PHE A 91 -42.46 6.88 -26.31
CA PHE A 91 -41.50 6.33 -27.30
C PHE A 91 -41.79 4.88 -27.73
N ALA A 92 -42.77 4.20 -27.13
CA ALA A 92 -43.10 2.81 -27.46
C ALA A 92 -43.96 2.64 -28.74
N ALA A 93 -44.37 3.72 -29.41
CA ALA A 93 -45.30 3.66 -30.54
C ALA A 93 -44.68 3.78 -31.95
N ARG A 94 -43.35 3.92 -32.11
CA ARG A 94 -42.80 4.35 -33.42
C ARG A 94 -41.91 3.41 -34.22
N ASN A 95 -41.48 2.25 -33.72
CA ASN A 95 -40.64 1.35 -34.52
C ASN A 95 -41.20 -0.07 -34.58
N ALA A 96 -42.29 -0.24 -35.33
CA ALA A 96 -42.65 -1.51 -35.95
C ALA A 96 -42.31 -1.43 -37.45
N ASN A 97 -41.78 -2.53 -37.99
CA ASN A 97 -41.35 -2.78 -39.37
C ASN A 97 -39.89 -2.44 -39.69
N VAL A 98 -39.03 -3.47 -39.69
CA VAL A 98 -38.44 -4.04 -40.92
C VAL A 98 -38.11 -5.50 -40.65
N ALA A 99 -38.77 -6.40 -41.37
CA ALA A 99 -38.38 -7.80 -41.51
C ALA A 99 -37.56 -7.96 -42.80
N GLY A 100 -36.49 -8.73 -42.75
CA GLY A 100 -35.69 -9.11 -43.91
C GLY A 100 -34.88 -10.38 -43.61
N PRO A 101 -35.13 -11.50 -44.32
CA PRO A 101 -34.40 -12.76 -44.13
C PRO A 101 -33.21 -12.85 -45.10
N GLY A 102 -32.10 -13.48 -44.67
CA GLY A 102 -30.93 -13.70 -45.53
C GLY A 102 -29.96 -14.71 -44.94
N SER A 103 -29.92 -15.88 -45.57
CA SER A 103 -29.19 -17.10 -45.23
C SER A 103 -27.66 -17.02 -45.33
N GLY A 104 -26.96 -17.95 -44.65
CA GLY A 104 -25.71 -18.55 -45.16
C GLY A 104 -24.55 -18.66 -44.16
N PRO A 105 -24.06 -19.88 -43.85
CA PRO A 105 -22.89 -20.09 -43.01
C PRO A 105 -21.60 -20.17 -43.84
N ASN A 106 -20.45 -19.77 -43.28
CA ASN A 106 -19.15 -20.31 -43.68
C ASN A 106 -18.09 -20.19 -42.57
N PRO A 107 -17.28 -21.25 -42.31
CA PRO A 107 -16.16 -21.22 -41.38
C PRO A 107 -14.83 -20.89 -42.09
N GLY A 108 -13.88 -20.27 -41.38
CA GLY A 108 -12.52 -20.01 -41.88
C GLY A 108 -11.70 -19.22 -40.85
N VAL A 109 -10.97 -19.89 -39.95
CA VAL A 109 -9.50 -20.05 -39.97
C VAL A 109 -8.70 -18.79 -39.57
N SER A 110 -8.16 -18.86 -38.35
CA SER A 110 -6.81 -18.52 -37.86
C SER A 110 -6.07 -17.24 -38.28
N SER A 111 -5.71 -16.48 -37.22
CA SER A 111 -4.33 -16.11 -36.82
C SER A 111 -3.46 -15.27 -37.77
N SER A 112 -3.15 -14.03 -37.38
CA SER A 112 -1.86 -13.67 -36.73
C SER A 112 -1.53 -12.16 -36.80
N SER A 113 -1.00 -11.66 -35.69
CA SER A 113 -0.09 -10.52 -35.49
C SER A 113 -0.50 -9.09 -35.90
N PRO A 114 -0.64 -8.17 -34.92
CA PRO A 114 -0.28 -6.77 -35.13
C PRO A 114 1.23 -6.55 -34.99
N THR A 115 1.80 -6.04 -36.07
CA THR A 115 3.07 -5.35 -36.25
C THR A 115 3.66 -4.70 -34.98
N ALA A 116 4.85 -5.17 -34.59
CA ALA A 116 5.68 -4.53 -33.58
C ALA A 116 6.42 -3.32 -34.20
N THR A 117 6.16 -2.14 -33.68
CA THR A 117 6.97 -0.93 -33.90
C THR A 117 8.24 -1.03 -33.07
N PRO A 118 9.46 -0.92 -33.65
CA PRO A 118 10.68 -0.84 -32.85
C PRO A 118 10.96 0.63 -32.45
N ARG A 119 11.74 0.81 -31.36
CA ARG A 119 12.39 2.06 -30.85
C ARG A 119 11.78 2.58 -29.54
N SER A 120 12.49 2.79 -28.44
CA SER A 120 13.92 3.07 -28.23
C SER A 120 14.59 2.12 -27.23
N GLU A 121 15.77 1.68 -27.61
CA GLU A 121 16.76 1.03 -26.75
C GLU A 121 17.29 2.05 -25.73
N GLN A 122 16.88 1.92 -24.48
CA GLN A 122 17.42 2.70 -23.37
C GLN A 122 18.79 2.12 -23.01
N THR A 123 19.84 2.90 -23.29
CA THR A 123 21.24 2.58 -22.96
C THR A 123 21.38 2.29 -21.46
N LYS A 124 21.50 1.00 -21.10
CA LYS A 124 21.83 0.56 -19.73
C LYS A 124 23.32 0.84 -19.48
N PRO A 125 23.72 1.52 -18.39
CA PRO A 125 25.13 1.67 -18.06
C PRO A 125 25.76 0.28 -17.84
N PRO A 126 26.94 0.00 -18.42
CA PRO A 126 27.62 -1.26 -18.23
C PRO A 126 28.13 -1.33 -16.78
N GLY A 127 27.65 -2.31 -16.01
CA GLY A 127 28.22 -2.61 -14.68
C GLY A 127 27.24 -2.84 -13.53
N MET A 128 25.92 -2.66 -13.69
CA MET A 128 24.98 -3.21 -12.70
C MET A 128 24.87 -4.71 -12.91
N GLY A 129 25.71 -5.44 -12.16
CA GLY A 129 25.61 -6.87 -11.99
C GLY A 129 24.15 -7.28 -11.80
N THR A 130 23.80 -8.44 -12.34
CA THR A 130 22.48 -9.06 -12.22
C THR A 130 22.05 -9.01 -10.76
N GLN A 131 21.20 -8.05 -10.40
CA GLN A 131 20.69 -7.95 -9.04
C GLN A 131 19.99 -9.28 -8.78
N PRO A 132 20.31 -10.00 -7.67
CA PRO A 132 19.66 -11.25 -7.36
C PRO A 132 18.16 -11.04 -7.41
N GLN A 133 17.47 -11.77 -8.29
CA GLN A 133 16.02 -11.73 -8.34
C GLN A 133 15.53 -12.24 -6.98
N LEU A 134 14.81 -11.38 -6.27
CA LEU A 134 14.21 -11.78 -5.01
C LEU A 134 13.15 -12.85 -5.31
N PRO A 135 13.03 -13.89 -4.46
CA PRO A 135 12.06 -14.94 -4.68
C PRO A 135 10.65 -14.36 -4.68
N LEU A 136 9.85 -14.75 -5.69
CA LEU A 136 8.45 -14.36 -5.79
C LEU A 136 7.67 -14.90 -4.58
N VAL A 137 6.58 -14.22 -4.23
CA VAL A 137 5.75 -14.65 -3.10
C VAL A 137 5.11 -16.01 -3.39
N THR A 138 5.28 -16.96 -2.47
CA THR A 138 4.79 -18.35 -2.60
C THR A 138 3.57 -18.64 -1.75
N SER A 139 3.40 -17.93 -0.64
CA SER A 139 2.31 -18.15 0.30
C SER A 139 1.91 -16.84 0.98
N VAL A 140 0.61 -16.69 1.26
CA VAL A 140 0.06 -15.59 2.06
C VAL A 140 -0.97 -16.13 3.03
N ARG A 141 -0.71 -15.91 4.32
CA ARG A 141 -1.63 -16.19 5.41
C ARG A 141 -2.06 -14.89 6.09
N TRP A 142 -3.19 -14.89 6.77
CA TRP A 142 -3.65 -13.74 7.53
C TRP A 142 -3.92 -14.05 8.99
N ALA A 143 -3.75 -13.04 9.83
CA ALA A 143 -4.04 -13.08 11.25
C ALA A 143 -4.63 -11.74 11.71
N VAL A 144 -5.16 -11.72 12.93
CA VAL A 144 -5.72 -10.50 13.53
C VAL A 144 -5.04 -10.27 14.87
N ASP A 145 -4.61 -9.04 15.12
CA ASP A 145 -4.17 -8.59 16.45
C ASP A 145 -5.05 -7.44 16.91
N ARG A 146 -5.81 -7.65 17.98
CA ARG A 146 -6.57 -6.58 18.63
C ARG A 146 -5.66 -5.83 19.59
N ARG A 147 -5.70 -4.50 19.56
CA ARG A 147 -4.97 -3.63 20.47
C ARG A 147 -5.92 -2.56 21.02
N SER A 148 -5.53 -1.94 22.12
CA SER A 148 -6.25 -0.79 22.69
C SER A 148 -6.39 0.37 21.69
N THR A 149 -5.46 0.50 20.75
CA THR A 149 -5.44 1.58 19.73
C THR A 149 -6.12 1.20 18.42
N GLY A 150 -6.70 0.00 18.31
CA GLY A 150 -7.38 -0.48 17.09
C GLY A 150 -7.01 -1.92 16.73
N THR A 151 -7.55 -2.39 15.61
CA THR A 151 -7.35 -3.77 15.15
C THR A 151 -6.38 -3.83 13.99
N LEU A 152 -5.35 -4.66 14.11
CA LEU A 152 -4.41 -4.96 13.04
C LEU A 152 -4.88 -6.18 12.27
N LEU A 153 -5.01 -6.03 10.96
CA LEU A 153 -5.06 -7.15 10.03
C LEU A 153 -3.64 -7.38 9.52
N VAL A 154 -3.13 -8.59 9.75
CA VAL A 154 -1.73 -8.96 9.50
C VAL A 154 -1.69 -9.94 8.34
N LEU A 155 -0.78 -9.71 7.38
CA LEU A 155 -0.38 -10.70 6.38
C LEU A 155 0.97 -11.30 6.77
N LEU A 156 1.05 -12.62 6.73
CA LEU A 156 2.28 -13.40 6.86
C LEU A 156 2.57 -14.03 5.50
N TYR A 157 3.76 -13.84 4.96
CA TYR A 157 4.06 -14.24 3.59
C TYR A 157 5.50 -14.68 3.41
N GLU A 158 5.73 -15.60 2.49
CA GLU A 158 7.07 -16.04 2.10
C GLU A 158 7.49 -15.37 0.80
N GLY A 159 8.78 -15.07 0.63
CA GLY A 159 9.31 -14.43 -0.56
C GLY A 159 9.38 -12.90 -0.43
N SER A 160 9.30 -12.18 -1.54
CA SER A 160 9.45 -10.72 -1.58
C SER A 160 8.39 -10.06 -2.44
N ALA A 161 7.81 -9.00 -1.90
CA ALA A 161 6.84 -8.14 -2.58
C ALA A 161 7.09 -6.68 -2.20
N SER A 162 6.67 -5.76 -3.06
CA SER A 162 6.60 -4.32 -2.81
C SER A 162 5.23 -3.88 -2.29
N SER A 163 4.18 -4.64 -2.59
CA SER A 163 2.83 -4.42 -2.05
C SER A 163 1.94 -5.65 -2.21
N PHE A 164 0.82 -5.66 -1.49
CA PHE A 164 -0.25 -6.64 -1.66
C PHE A 164 -1.58 -5.93 -1.92
N ARG A 165 -2.41 -6.55 -2.76
CA ARG A 165 -3.81 -6.21 -2.95
C ARG A 165 -4.65 -7.43 -2.62
N VAL A 166 -5.58 -7.31 -1.69
CA VAL A 166 -6.63 -8.32 -1.49
C VAL A 166 -7.75 -7.97 -2.46
N VAL A 167 -8.07 -8.89 -3.37
CA VAL A 167 -9.10 -8.73 -4.39
C VAL A 167 -10.24 -9.69 -4.18
N ASP A 168 -11.46 -9.28 -4.54
CA ASP A 168 -12.63 -10.15 -4.52
C ASP A 168 -12.75 -11.01 -5.80
N GLY A 169 -13.81 -11.82 -5.87
CA GLY A 169 -14.07 -12.69 -7.03
C GLY A 169 -14.29 -11.96 -8.35
N ASN A 170 -14.56 -10.65 -8.32
CA ASN A 170 -14.69 -9.80 -9.51
C ASN A 170 -13.36 -9.10 -9.88
N GLY A 171 -12.30 -9.33 -9.10
CA GLY A 171 -11.01 -8.66 -9.25
C GLY A 171 -10.96 -7.26 -8.64
N ALA A 172 -12.01 -6.81 -7.94
CA ALA A 172 -12.01 -5.51 -7.28
C ALA A 172 -11.12 -5.54 -6.04
N THR A 173 -10.27 -4.52 -5.86
CA THR A 173 -9.43 -4.40 -4.67
C THR A 173 -10.27 -4.04 -3.44
N VAL A 174 -10.23 -4.89 -2.43
CA VAL A 174 -10.90 -4.73 -1.14
C VAL A 174 -9.97 -4.08 -0.12
N LEU A 175 -8.71 -4.53 -0.07
CA LEU A 175 -7.69 -3.99 0.84
C LEU A 175 -6.35 -3.88 0.11
N ARG A 176 -5.54 -2.90 0.52
CA ARG A 176 -4.17 -2.71 0.02
C ARG A 176 -3.20 -2.65 1.19
N PHE A 177 -2.15 -3.46 1.12
CA PHE A 177 -1.04 -3.45 2.07
C PHE A 177 0.19 -2.91 1.36
N SER A 178 0.76 -1.84 1.88
CA SER A 178 2.16 -1.52 1.61
C SER A 178 3.03 -2.43 2.47
N ILE A 179 4.28 -2.69 2.07
CA ILE A 179 5.22 -3.33 2.99
C ILE A 179 5.48 -2.35 4.13
N ALA A 180 4.94 -2.66 5.31
CA ALA A 180 5.19 -1.90 6.51
C ALA A 180 6.67 -2.04 6.90
N GLY A 181 7.24 -0.96 7.44
CA GLY A 181 8.57 -0.99 8.05
C GLY A 181 8.58 -1.87 9.31
N SER A 182 9.75 -2.01 9.94
CA SER A 182 9.89 -2.79 11.18
C SER A 182 8.93 -2.32 12.28
N GLY A 183 8.21 -3.24 12.90
CA GLY A 183 7.43 -3.00 14.12
C GLY A 183 7.93 -3.90 15.24
N ILE A 184 7.84 -3.42 16.49
CA ILE A 184 8.14 -4.23 17.67
C ILE A 184 6.83 -4.87 18.13
N PHE A 185 6.81 -6.20 18.13
CA PHE A 185 5.66 -7.02 18.47
C PHE A 185 6.03 -7.95 19.62
N GLY A 186 5.23 -7.97 20.68
CA GLY A 186 5.42 -8.87 21.80
C GLY A 186 5.01 -10.32 21.46
N PRO A 187 5.47 -11.31 22.24
CA PRO A 187 5.19 -12.73 22.02
C PRO A 187 3.70 -13.10 22.13
N GLU A 188 2.87 -12.24 22.72
CA GLU A 188 1.43 -12.38 22.81
C GLU A 188 0.71 -12.15 21.48
N THR A 189 1.33 -11.39 20.57
CA THR A 189 0.74 -10.98 19.30
C THR A 189 0.73 -12.10 18.26
N CYS A 190 -0.25 -12.09 17.37
CA CYS A 190 -0.31 -12.98 16.22
C CYS A 190 0.79 -12.71 15.20
N VAL A 191 1.33 -11.48 15.12
CA VAL A 191 2.55 -11.21 14.33
C VAL A 191 3.71 -12.13 14.75
N VAL A 192 3.81 -12.49 16.03
CA VAL A 192 4.84 -13.39 16.54
C VAL A 192 4.35 -14.84 16.58
N ARG A 193 3.16 -15.11 17.14
CA ARG A 193 2.66 -16.48 17.38
C ARG A 193 2.31 -17.24 16.12
N ALA A 194 1.76 -16.56 15.11
CA ALA A 194 1.31 -17.21 13.88
C ALA A 194 2.45 -17.39 12.88
N ARG A 195 3.53 -16.62 13.01
CA ARG A 195 4.62 -16.51 12.04
C ARG A 195 5.49 -17.76 12.01
N GLN A 196 5.71 -18.27 10.80
CA GLN A 196 6.69 -19.31 10.54
C GLN A 196 8.09 -18.69 10.32
N PRO A 197 9.18 -19.43 10.58
CA PRO A 197 10.55 -18.89 10.53
C PRO A 197 10.92 -18.15 9.22
N GLN A 198 10.41 -18.62 8.09
CA GLN A 198 10.68 -18.11 6.76
C GLN A 198 9.70 -17.02 6.28
N GLU A 199 8.64 -16.76 7.05
CA GLU A 199 7.66 -15.74 6.70
C GLU A 199 8.15 -14.35 7.09
N LEU A 200 7.83 -13.37 6.26
CA LEU A 200 7.82 -11.95 6.56
C LEU A 200 6.41 -11.51 6.96
N THR A 201 6.28 -10.31 7.50
CA THR A 201 4.99 -9.77 7.93
C THR A 201 4.78 -8.36 7.41
N THR A 202 3.53 -8.04 7.11
CA THR A 202 3.05 -6.67 6.91
C THR A 202 1.65 -6.56 7.50
N TRP A 203 1.20 -5.35 7.82
CA TRP A 203 -0.08 -5.14 8.48
C TRP A 203 -0.68 -3.79 8.09
N LEU A 204 -1.98 -3.67 8.34
CA LEU A 204 -2.70 -2.40 8.32
C LEU A 204 -3.69 -2.37 9.48
N THR A 205 -4.05 -1.16 9.88
CA THR A 205 -5.12 -0.96 10.87
C THR A 205 -6.48 -0.95 10.14
N VAL A 206 -7.44 -1.71 10.65
CA VAL A 206 -8.84 -1.70 10.20
C VAL A 206 -9.77 -1.32 11.34
N ASP A 207 -10.94 -0.78 11.00
CA ASP A 207 -12.07 -0.73 11.92
C ASP A 207 -12.77 -2.09 12.04
N GLU A 208 -13.62 -2.24 13.05
CA GLU A 208 -14.28 -3.53 13.34
C GLU A 208 -15.25 -3.93 12.22
N ALA A 209 -15.94 -2.97 11.58
CA ALA A 209 -16.87 -3.26 10.49
C ALA A 209 -16.15 -3.83 9.26
N THR A 210 -14.98 -3.28 8.93
CA THR A 210 -14.11 -3.76 7.86
C THR A 210 -13.56 -5.16 8.19
N LEU A 211 -13.14 -5.38 9.44
CA LEU A 211 -12.68 -6.70 9.87
C LEU A 211 -13.81 -7.73 9.77
N GLU A 212 -15.00 -7.42 10.26
CA GLU A 212 -16.15 -8.32 10.23
C GLU A 212 -16.52 -8.71 8.78
N ALA A 213 -16.62 -7.70 7.90
CA ALA A 213 -16.87 -7.93 6.48
C ALA A 213 -15.77 -8.78 5.82
N PHE A 214 -14.51 -8.56 6.20
CA PHE A 214 -13.40 -9.37 5.73
C PHE A 214 -13.51 -10.82 6.22
N MET A 215 -13.77 -11.06 7.50
CA MET A 215 -13.87 -12.40 8.08
C MET A 215 -15.04 -13.21 7.51
N GLN A 216 -16.14 -12.58 7.10
CA GLN A 216 -17.26 -13.26 6.45
C GLN A 216 -16.92 -13.72 5.02
N ARG A 217 -15.98 -13.05 4.35
CA ARG A 217 -15.74 -13.22 2.91
C ARG A 217 -14.33 -13.65 2.53
N TYR A 218 -13.39 -13.76 3.47
CA TYR A 218 -11.97 -13.97 3.16
C TYR A 218 -11.69 -15.17 2.26
N ARG A 219 -12.51 -16.23 2.36
CA ARG A 219 -12.39 -17.44 1.53
C ARG A 219 -12.63 -17.18 0.04
N THR A 220 -13.39 -16.13 -0.28
CA THR A 220 -13.66 -15.69 -1.65
C THR A 220 -12.57 -14.79 -2.20
N TYR A 221 -11.66 -14.32 -1.36
CA TYR A 221 -10.63 -13.38 -1.76
C TYR A 221 -9.38 -14.08 -2.31
N ARG A 222 -8.63 -13.31 -3.10
CA ARG A 222 -7.27 -13.64 -3.54
C ARG A 222 -6.34 -12.51 -3.16
N VAL A 223 -5.05 -12.80 -3.06
CA VAL A 223 -4.02 -11.79 -2.85
C VAL A 223 -3.19 -11.68 -4.11
N ILE A 224 -3.04 -10.46 -4.62
CA ILE A 224 -2.06 -10.14 -5.65
C ILE A 224 -0.86 -9.53 -4.95
N ALA A 225 0.29 -10.19 -5.04
CA ALA A 225 1.56 -9.70 -4.54
C ALA A 225 2.35 -9.08 -5.70
N ASP A 226 2.67 -7.79 -5.59
CA ASP A 226 3.50 -7.07 -6.54
C ASP A 226 4.97 -7.36 -6.22
N GLY A 227 5.70 -8.08 -7.07
CA GLY A 227 7.08 -8.54 -6.88
C GLY A 227 8.14 -7.62 -7.50
N VAL A 228 9.41 -7.86 -7.14
CA VAL A 228 10.57 -7.07 -7.62
C VAL A 228 11.62 -7.97 -8.30
N PRO A 229 12.07 -7.67 -9.54
CA PRO A 229 11.60 -6.61 -10.43
C PRO A 229 10.43 -7.08 -11.33
N GLY A 230 9.21 -6.63 -11.03
CA GLY A 230 8.15 -6.47 -12.04
C GLY A 230 7.22 -7.67 -12.33
N GLY A 231 7.20 -8.70 -11.48
CA GLY A 231 6.23 -9.81 -11.59
C GLY A 231 5.08 -9.67 -10.60
N GLU A 232 3.89 -10.16 -10.93
CA GLU A 232 2.78 -10.31 -9.98
C GLU A 232 2.56 -11.78 -9.65
N ALA A 233 2.19 -12.09 -8.40
CA ALA A 233 1.73 -13.42 -7.99
C ALA A 233 0.32 -13.34 -7.43
N THR A 234 -0.60 -14.11 -8.02
CA THR A 234 -1.96 -14.29 -7.48
C THR A 234 -2.00 -15.54 -6.62
N LEU A 235 -2.31 -15.35 -5.34
CA LEU A 235 -2.18 -16.37 -4.31
C LEU A 235 -3.51 -16.54 -3.55
N PRO A 236 -3.80 -17.74 -3.03
CA PRO A 236 -4.88 -17.93 -2.08
C PRO A 236 -4.58 -17.19 -0.77
N LEU A 237 -5.63 -16.68 -0.13
CA LEU A 237 -5.55 -16.06 1.19
C LEU A 237 -5.92 -17.09 2.27
N VAL A 238 -4.93 -17.58 3.01
CA VAL A 238 -5.13 -18.66 3.97
C VAL A 238 -5.28 -18.11 5.39
N ASP A 239 -6.24 -18.60 6.15
CA ASP A 239 -6.40 -18.21 7.56
C ASP A 239 -5.33 -18.89 8.41
N SER A 240 -4.57 -18.11 9.18
CA SER A 240 -3.60 -18.65 10.14
C SER A 240 -4.26 -19.24 11.39
N GLY A 241 -5.53 -18.93 11.63
CA GLY A 241 -6.26 -19.27 12.85
C GLY A 241 -5.92 -18.40 14.07
N CYS A 242 -4.93 -17.51 13.97
CA CYS A 242 -4.54 -16.66 15.09
C CYS A 242 -5.40 -15.41 15.19
N ARG A 243 -5.96 -15.18 16.39
CA ARG A 243 -6.69 -13.97 16.78
C ARG A 243 -6.15 -13.50 18.14
N GLY A 244 -5.40 -12.40 18.14
CA GLY A 244 -4.86 -11.78 19.34
C GLY A 244 -6.01 -11.24 20.19
N ALA A 245 -5.99 -11.56 21.48
CA ALA A 245 -6.86 -10.91 22.45
C ALA A 245 -6.39 -9.45 22.66
N PRO A 246 -7.31 -8.53 22.98
CA PRO A 246 -6.96 -7.16 23.34
C PRO A 246 -6.07 -7.08 24.59
#